data_AF-A0A0Q9PVF6-F1
#
_entry.id   AF-A0A0Q9PVF6-F1
#
_cell.length_a   1.000
_cell.length_b   1.000
_cell.length_c   1.000
_cell.angle_alpha   90.00
_cell.angle_beta   90.00
_cell.angle_gamma   90.00
#
_symmetry.space_group_name_H-M   'P 1'
#
loop_
_entity.id
_entity.type
_entity.pdbx_description
1 polymer ?
#
loop_
_entity_poly.entity_id
_entity_poly.type
_entity_poly.pdbx_seq_one_letter_code
_entity_poly.pdbx_strand_id
1 'polypeptide(L)'
;MSVSITAAHNVTMPATIQPGVTQFRVTTEAKQSGFQLVQLAAGYTLDQAIADIDAGLEKNKMKALKRFEAHVTLLGGVNVAAGKVGKLAVNLPAGSYYAADIERNRPSAFTAFTVAGADTGATMPSGSSVKAIDSASWAKGPRTIAHRGMLTFKNFSDKNHFVVLLKLNKGKTIKDFAAWVDAAMQGDEGPPPANFRVGFDGGVVSPGRTVAMNYRLPKGDYVLLCFWPDASMGGMPHAFMGMYRGITLK
;
A
#
# COMPACT_ATOMS: atom_id res chain seq x y z
N MET A 1 -16.66 9.53 -0.70
CA MET A 1 -16.17 10.88 -0.34
C MET A 1 -15.08 11.31 -1.30
N SER A 2 -15.04 12.60 -1.67
CA SER A 2 -13.99 13.17 -2.52
C SER A 2 -12.79 13.60 -1.68
N VAL A 3 -11.59 13.38 -2.22
CA VAL A 3 -10.31 13.85 -1.68
C VAL A 3 -9.52 14.44 -2.84
N SER A 4 -8.95 15.62 -2.66
CA SER A 4 -7.99 16.19 -3.60
C SER A 4 -6.63 16.36 -2.95
N ILE A 5 -5.57 16.15 -3.72
CA ILE A 5 -4.21 16.40 -3.30
C ILE A 5 -3.68 17.55 -4.15
N THR A 6 -3.22 18.62 -3.49
CA THR A 6 -2.77 19.83 -4.18
C THR A 6 -1.42 19.62 -4.86
N ALA A 7 -1.01 20.54 -5.73
CA ALA A 7 0.34 20.51 -6.32
C ALA A 7 1.46 20.60 -5.26
N ALA A 8 1.16 21.12 -4.06
CA ALA A 8 2.06 21.16 -2.91
C ALA A 8 2.04 19.88 -2.07
N HIS A 9 1.33 18.84 -2.50
CA HIS A 9 1.13 17.55 -1.81
C HIS A 9 0.35 17.66 -0.49
N ASN A 10 -0.52 18.67 -0.35
CA ASN A 10 -1.41 18.77 0.81
C ASN A 10 -2.72 18.02 0.51
N VAL A 11 -3.18 17.19 1.45
CA VAL A 11 -4.44 16.46 1.31
C VAL A 11 -5.62 17.35 1.73
N THR A 12 -6.61 17.51 0.85
CA THR A 12 -7.84 18.25 1.13
C THR A 12 -9.02 17.28 1.22
N MET A 13 -9.67 17.25 2.38
CA MET A 13 -10.84 16.42 2.66
C MET A 13 -11.65 17.00 3.85
N PRO A 14 -12.89 16.56 4.09
CA PRO A 14 -13.65 16.96 5.28
C PRO A 14 -12.93 16.62 6.59
N ALA A 15 -12.99 17.53 7.56
CA ALA A 15 -12.39 17.34 8.88
C ALA A 15 -13.11 16.29 9.74
N THR A 16 -14.35 15.96 9.41
CA THR A 16 -15.13 14.92 10.08
C THR A 16 -15.90 14.09 9.07
N ILE A 17 -15.89 12.77 9.26
CA ILE A 17 -16.60 11.80 8.42
C ILE A 17 -17.33 10.78 9.30
N GLN A 18 -18.32 10.09 8.74
CA GLN A 18 -19.05 9.05 9.45
C GLN A 18 -18.26 7.72 9.51
N PRO A 19 -18.42 6.92 10.58
CA PRO A 19 -17.85 5.59 10.66
C PRO A 19 -18.44 4.59 9.65
N GLY A 20 -17.71 3.49 9.46
CA GLY A 20 -18.06 2.39 8.56
C GLY A 20 -17.19 2.36 7.30
N VAL A 21 -17.62 1.60 6.29
CA VAL A 21 -16.87 1.50 5.02
C VAL A 21 -16.96 2.81 4.26
N THR A 22 -15.83 3.52 4.18
CA THR A 22 -15.73 4.76 3.41
C THR A 22 -15.01 4.49 2.09
N GLN A 23 -15.64 4.86 0.98
CA GLN A 23 -14.98 4.90 -0.33
C GLN A 23 -14.46 6.31 -0.64
N PHE A 24 -13.15 6.49 -0.57
CA PHE A 24 -12.42 7.68 -0.98
C PHE A 24 -12.26 7.70 -2.50
N ARG A 25 -12.51 8.85 -3.12
CA ARG A 25 -12.23 9.15 -4.52
C ARG A 25 -11.15 10.21 -4.54
N VAL A 26 -9.92 9.82 -4.86
CA VAL A 26 -8.73 10.64 -4.75
C VAL A 26 -8.34 11.19 -6.12
N THR A 27 -8.11 12.49 -6.21
CA THR A 27 -7.52 13.17 -7.37
C THR A 27 -6.26 13.90 -6.94
N THR A 28 -5.35 14.19 -7.88
CA THR A 28 -4.14 14.97 -7.60
C THR A 28 -3.93 16.04 -8.67
N GLU A 29 -3.46 17.21 -8.24
CA GLU A 29 -2.91 18.28 -9.09
C GLU A 29 -1.41 18.08 -9.37
N ALA A 30 -0.71 17.28 -8.55
CA ALA A 30 0.66 16.88 -8.80
C ALA A 30 0.74 15.87 -9.95
N LYS A 31 1.95 15.64 -10.49
CA LYS A 31 2.17 14.61 -11.52
C LYS A 31 1.72 13.23 -11.04
N GLN A 32 2.02 12.91 -9.79
CA GLN A 32 1.60 11.71 -9.07
C GLN A 32 1.53 12.01 -7.56
N SER A 33 0.70 11.24 -6.85
CA SER A 33 0.56 11.24 -5.40
C SER A 33 0.30 9.84 -4.90
N GLY A 34 0.77 9.54 -3.68
CA GLY A 34 0.48 8.30 -2.97
C GLY A 34 -0.40 8.59 -1.77
N PHE A 35 -1.71 8.43 -1.92
CA PHE A 35 -2.64 8.66 -0.82
C PHE A 35 -2.57 7.52 0.19
N GLN A 36 -2.34 7.80 1.46
CA GLN A 36 -2.28 6.80 2.54
C GLN A 36 -3.12 7.26 3.73
N LEU A 37 -3.90 6.34 4.31
CA LEU A 37 -4.58 6.56 5.58
C LEU A 37 -3.77 5.94 6.71
N VAL A 38 -3.62 6.69 7.81
CA VAL A 38 -2.88 6.26 8.99
C VAL A 38 -3.62 6.61 10.27
N GLN A 39 -3.40 5.81 11.31
CA GLN A 39 -3.82 6.09 12.67
C GLN A 39 -2.62 5.95 13.59
N LEU A 40 -2.40 6.94 14.44
CA LEU A 40 -1.33 6.93 15.42
C LEU A 40 -1.84 6.36 16.75
N ALA A 41 -1.00 5.61 17.44
CA ALA A 41 -1.26 5.16 18.80
C ALA A 41 -1.38 6.36 19.75
N ALA A 42 -2.12 6.19 20.84
CA ALA A 42 -2.24 7.22 21.88
C ALA A 42 -0.85 7.62 22.41
N GLY A 43 -0.57 8.92 22.45
CA GLY A 43 0.71 9.48 22.90
C GLY A 43 1.83 9.47 21.86
N TYR A 44 1.64 8.89 20.67
CA TYR A 44 2.61 8.94 19.58
C TYR A 44 2.27 10.09 18.62
N THR A 45 3.18 11.06 18.48
CA THR A 45 2.91 12.31 17.76
C THR A 45 3.20 12.18 16.26
N LEU A 46 2.62 13.09 15.46
CA LEU A 46 2.91 13.17 14.04
C LEU A 46 4.41 13.42 13.77
N ASP A 47 5.05 14.28 14.56
CA ASP A 47 6.48 14.57 14.42
C ASP A 47 7.34 13.32 14.69
N GLN A 48 6.96 12.50 15.68
CA GLN A 48 7.62 11.21 15.92
C GLN A 48 7.43 10.25 14.75
N ALA A 49 6.22 10.18 14.19
CA ALA A 49 5.93 9.36 13.02
C ALA A 49 6.78 9.78 11.80
N ILE A 50 6.86 11.08 11.52
CA ILE A 50 7.67 11.65 10.42
C ILE A 50 9.15 11.34 10.63
N ALA A 51 9.67 11.57 11.84
CA ALA A 51 11.07 11.28 12.17
C ALA A 51 11.39 9.78 12.03
N ASP A 52 10.44 8.90 12.37
CA ASP A 52 10.62 7.46 12.24
C ASP A 52 10.50 6.95 10.81
N ILE A 53 9.72 7.61 9.96
CA ILE A 53 9.71 7.36 8.51
C ILE A 53 11.09 7.71 7.93
N ASP A 54 11.61 8.91 8.20
CA ASP A 54 12.93 9.36 7.71
C ASP A 54 14.04 8.42 8.19
N ALA A 55 14.06 8.12 9.49
CA ALA A 55 15.10 7.30 10.06
C ALA A 55 14.95 5.83 9.63
N GLY A 56 13.74 5.29 9.71
CA GLY A 56 13.45 3.88 9.51
C GLY A 56 13.46 3.45 8.05
N LEU A 57 12.65 4.12 7.21
CA LEU A 57 12.43 3.76 5.82
C LEU A 57 13.50 4.34 4.89
N GLU A 58 13.94 5.58 5.10
CA GLU A 58 14.92 6.21 4.19
C GLU A 58 16.38 5.93 4.60
N LYS A 59 16.68 5.98 5.90
CA LYS A 59 18.05 5.82 6.44
C LYS A 59 18.34 4.42 7.00
N ASN A 60 17.43 3.47 6.76
CA ASN A 60 17.52 2.07 7.18
C ASN A 60 17.85 1.89 8.68
N LYS A 61 17.28 2.71 9.57
CA LYS A 61 17.48 2.61 11.02
C LYS A 61 16.40 1.74 11.64
N MET A 62 16.68 0.45 11.80
CA MET A 62 15.70 -0.56 12.24
C MET A 62 15.04 -0.30 13.59
N LYS A 63 15.71 0.39 14.53
CA LYS A 63 15.06 0.81 15.79
C LYS A 63 13.92 1.80 15.56
N ALA A 64 14.09 2.73 14.62
CA ALA A 64 13.06 3.69 14.25
C ALA A 64 11.92 3.01 13.48
N LEU A 65 12.26 2.12 12.52
CA LEU A 65 11.24 1.33 11.81
C LEU A 65 10.40 0.49 12.79
N LYS A 66 11.01 -0.23 13.73
CA LYS A 66 10.27 -0.99 14.76
C LYS A 66 9.36 -0.10 15.61
N ARG A 67 9.82 1.11 15.96
CA ARG A 67 9.01 2.08 16.70
C ARG A 67 7.82 2.57 15.87
N PHE A 68 8.05 2.91 14.60
CA PHE A 68 6.98 3.25 13.66
C PHE A 68 5.94 2.13 13.57
N GLU A 69 6.37 0.89 13.33
CA GLU A 69 5.46 -0.26 13.19
C GLU A 69 4.67 -0.57 14.47
N ALA A 70 5.25 -0.28 15.64
CA ALA A 70 4.57 -0.47 16.93
C ALA A 70 3.51 0.61 17.22
N HIS A 71 3.63 1.80 16.62
CA HIS A 71 2.80 2.97 16.97
C HIS A 71 1.96 3.53 15.82
N VAL A 72 2.13 3.02 14.59
CA VAL A 72 1.39 3.48 13.41
C VAL A 72 0.60 2.33 12.81
N THR A 73 -0.72 2.49 12.77
CA THR A 73 -1.61 1.63 11.98
C THR A 73 -1.77 2.22 10.59
N LEU A 74 -1.35 1.47 9.58
CA LEU A 74 -1.48 1.79 8.16
C LEU A 74 -2.78 1.17 7.64
N LEU A 75 -3.72 1.99 7.17
CA LEU A 75 -5.09 1.56 6.85
C LEU A 75 -5.30 1.25 5.37
N GLY A 76 -4.25 1.39 4.56
CA GLY A 76 -4.28 1.30 3.11
C GLY A 76 -4.26 2.67 2.43
N GLY A 77 -4.06 2.62 1.11
CA GLY A 77 -3.84 3.80 0.29
C GLY A 77 -3.95 3.49 -1.19
N VAL A 78 -3.85 4.51 -2.04
CA VAL A 78 -3.88 4.35 -3.50
C VAL A 78 -3.01 5.40 -4.17
N ASN A 79 -2.20 4.95 -5.13
CA ASN A 79 -1.45 5.85 -5.99
C ASN A 79 -2.35 6.46 -7.07
N VAL A 80 -2.20 7.75 -7.33
CA VAL A 80 -2.99 8.49 -8.33
C VAL A 80 -2.07 9.38 -9.16
N ALA A 81 -2.23 9.34 -10.49
CA ALA A 81 -1.55 10.23 -11.42
C ALA A 81 -2.47 11.38 -11.86
N ALA A 82 -1.89 12.49 -12.32
CA ALA A 82 -2.62 13.63 -12.88
C ALA A 82 -3.67 13.18 -13.91
N GLY A 83 -4.90 13.72 -13.81
CA GLY A 83 -6.01 13.38 -14.70
C GLY A 83 -6.60 11.97 -14.52
N LYS A 84 -6.20 11.24 -13.48
CA LYS A 84 -6.79 9.95 -13.08
C LYS A 84 -7.48 10.09 -11.72
N VAL A 85 -8.28 9.08 -11.39
CA VAL A 85 -8.99 8.98 -10.10
C VAL A 85 -8.59 7.68 -9.41
N GLY A 86 -7.96 7.81 -8.25
CA GLY A 86 -7.75 6.71 -7.30
C GLY A 86 -9.05 6.46 -6.52
N LYS A 87 -9.31 5.20 -6.18
CA LYS A 87 -10.40 4.79 -5.31
C LYS A 87 -9.84 3.86 -4.24
N LEU A 88 -10.11 4.21 -3.00
CA LEU A 88 -9.77 3.43 -1.82
C LEU A 88 -11.06 3.20 -1.04
N ALA A 89 -11.36 1.96 -0.68
CA ALA A 89 -12.38 1.64 0.30
C ALA A 89 -11.75 0.99 1.52
N VAL A 90 -12.09 1.47 2.70
CA VAL A 90 -11.60 0.96 3.98
C VAL A 90 -12.70 1.11 5.03
N ASN A 91 -12.80 0.16 5.96
CA ASN A 91 -13.66 0.29 7.13
C ASN A 91 -12.97 1.15 8.19
N LEU A 92 -13.59 2.27 8.56
CA LEU A 92 -13.07 3.20 9.56
C LEU A 92 -14.00 3.23 10.77
N PRO A 93 -13.59 2.64 11.90
CA PRO A 93 -14.25 2.88 13.18
C PRO A 93 -14.14 4.34 13.62
N ALA A 94 -14.91 4.72 14.64
CA ALA A 94 -14.76 6.03 15.25
C ALA A 94 -13.34 6.23 15.82
N GLY A 95 -12.77 7.42 15.63
CA GLY A 95 -11.41 7.72 16.06
C GLY A 95 -10.79 8.91 15.34
N SER A 96 -9.53 9.18 15.67
CA SER A 96 -8.71 10.22 15.03
C SER A 96 -7.70 9.59 14.07
N TYR A 97 -7.56 10.21 12.90
CA TYR A 97 -6.81 9.67 11.78
C TYR A 97 -6.05 10.79 11.06
N TYR A 98 -5.08 10.39 10.25
CA TYR A 98 -4.46 11.26 9.25
C TYR A 98 -4.63 10.66 7.87
N ALA A 99 -4.84 11.55 6.90
CA ALA A 99 -4.72 11.25 5.49
C ALA A 99 -3.45 11.94 4.96
N ALA A 100 -2.60 11.21 4.27
CA ALA A 100 -1.28 11.70 3.85
C ALA A 100 -1.06 11.53 2.34
N ASP A 101 -0.29 12.43 1.74
CA ASP A 101 0.42 12.13 0.50
C ASP A 101 1.85 11.70 0.81
N ILE A 102 2.15 10.41 0.62
CA ILE A 102 3.42 9.80 0.99
C ILE A 102 4.57 10.13 0.03
N GLU A 103 4.31 10.89 -1.04
CA GLU A 103 5.39 11.45 -1.88
C GLU A 103 6.21 12.51 -1.13
N ARG A 104 5.75 12.99 0.03
CA ARG A 104 6.46 13.95 0.89
C ARG A 104 6.34 13.56 2.35
N ASN A 105 7.47 13.42 3.04
CA ASN A 105 7.48 13.18 4.48
C ASN A 105 7.66 14.50 5.27
N ARG A 106 6.57 15.25 5.45
CA ARG A 106 6.56 16.52 6.21
C ARG A 106 5.17 16.80 6.78
N PRO A 107 5.04 17.60 7.86
CA PRO A 107 3.74 17.82 8.51
C PRO A 107 2.62 18.30 7.57
N SER A 108 2.93 19.20 6.62
CA SER A 108 1.92 19.74 5.70
C SER A 108 1.34 18.71 4.71
N ALA A 109 2.00 17.56 4.54
CA ALA A 109 1.50 16.48 3.70
C ALA A 109 0.46 15.60 4.42
N PHE A 110 0.27 15.79 5.73
CA PHE A 110 -0.67 15.06 6.56
C PHE A 110 -1.85 15.96 6.95
N THR A 111 -3.06 15.47 6.72
CA THR A 111 -4.30 16.16 7.10
C THR A 111 -5.03 15.32 8.13
N ALA A 112 -5.17 15.89 9.34
CA ALA A 112 -5.92 15.27 10.42
C ALA A 112 -7.43 15.28 10.11
N PHE A 113 -8.12 14.20 10.44
CA PHE A 113 -9.57 14.13 10.40
C PHE A 113 -10.11 13.21 11.49
N THR A 114 -11.38 13.41 11.84
CA THR A 114 -12.08 12.60 12.84
C THR A 114 -13.15 11.74 12.18
N VAL A 115 -13.28 10.51 12.64
CA VAL A 115 -14.40 9.62 12.28
C VAL A 115 -15.33 9.57 13.48
N ALA A 116 -16.58 10.04 13.32
CA ALA A 116 -17.55 10.15 14.41
C ALA A 116 -19.00 10.15 13.89
N GLY A 117 -19.94 9.88 14.79
CA GLY A 117 -21.37 9.83 14.48
C GLY A 117 -21.90 8.42 14.22
N ALA A 118 -23.01 8.32 13.50
CA ALA A 118 -23.64 7.04 13.17
C ALA A 118 -22.89 6.31 12.05
N ASP A 119 -22.78 4.98 12.16
CA ASP A 119 -22.20 4.13 11.12
C ASP A 119 -23.04 4.21 9.85
N THR A 120 -22.36 4.36 8.71
CA THR A 120 -23.00 4.44 7.39
C THR A 120 -23.70 3.14 6.97
N GLY A 121 -23.38 2.00 7.58
CA GLY A 121 -23.84 0.68 7.16
C GLY A 121 -23.30 0.23 5.80
N ALA A 122 -22.37 0.97 5.22
CA ALA A 122 -21.79 0.67 3.92
C ALA A 122 -20.92 -0.60 3.99
N THR A 123 -20.82 -1.31 2.87
CA THR A 123 -20.05 -2.55 2.76
C THR A 123 -18.89 -2.41 1.77
N MET A 124 -17.89 -3.28 1.93
CA MET A 124 -16.74 -3.30 1.02
C MET A 124 -17.19 -3.56 -0.42
N PRO A 125 -16.64 -2.84 -1.42
CA PRO A 125 -17.01 -3.06 -2.81
C PRO A 125 -16.57 -4.46 -3.27
N SER A 126 -17.39 -5.08 -4.11
CA SER A 126 -17.07 -6.37 -4.74
C SER A 126 -15.86 -6.25 -5.67
N GLY A 127 -15.04 -7.31 -5.77
CA GLY A 127 -13.90 -7.33 -6.66
C GLY A 127 -13.06 -8.58 -6.52
N SER A 128 -11.92 -8.61 -7.21
CA SER A 128 -10.90 -9.65 -6.99
C SER A 128 -10.32 -9.50 -5.58
N SER A 129 -9.81 -10.59 -4.99
CA SER A 129 -9.18 -10.51 -3.67
C SER A 129 -7.86 -11.26 -3.62
N VAL A 130 -6.87 -10.65 -2.96
CA VAL A 130 -5.59 -11.26 -2.62
C VAL A 130 -5.35 -11.15 -1.12
N LYS A 131 -4.55 -12.06 -0.56
CA LYS A 131 -4.30 -12.11 0.88
C LYS A 131 -2.82 -12.31 1.17
N ALA A 132 -2.29 -11.52 2.09
CA ALA A 132 -1.03 -11.82 2.75
C ALA A 132 -1.33 -12.77 3.91
N ILE A 133 -0.46 -13.76 4.07
CA ILE A 133 -0.51 -14.79 5.12
C ILE A 133 0.92 -14.98 5.60
N ASP A 134 1.08 -15.35 6.87
CA ASP A 134 2.40 -15.47 7.51
C ASP A 134 3.24 -14.18 7.36
N SER A 135 4.44 -14.13 7.93
CA SER A 135 5.20 -12.87 7.95
C SER A 135 5.60 -12.34 6.57
N ALA A 136 5.78 -13.21 5.57
CA ALA A 136 6.24 -12.82 4.23
C ALA A 136 5.69 -13.76 3.14
N SER A 137 4.40 -14.08 3.15
CA SER A 137 3.79 -14.97 2.15
C SER A 137 2.46 -14.48 1.59
N TRP A 138 2.16 -14.92 0.37
CA TRP A 138 0.86 -14.71 -0.27
C TRP A 138 0.05 -16.00 -0.21
N ALA A 139 -1.26 -15.89 0.02
CA ALA A 139 -2.15 -17.02 -0.19
C ALA A 139 -2.05 -17.53 -1.65
N LYS A 140 -2.11 -18.87 -1.84
CA LYS A 140 -1.94 -19.53 -3.14
C LYS A 140 -2.93 -19.05 -4.21
N GLY A 141 -4.14 -18.68 -3.79
CA GLY A 141 -5.20 -18.19 -4.67
C GLY A 141 -5.43 -16.68 -4.53
N PRO A 142 -6.06 -16.05 -5.53
CA PRO A 142 -6.38 -16.58 -6.85
C PRO A 142 -5.16 -16.55 -7.80
N ARG A 143 -5.13 -17.44 -8.79
CA ARG A 143 -4.12 -17.43 -9.88
C ARG A 143 -4.45 -16.43 -10.99
N THR A 144 -5.71 -16.03 -11.09
CA THR A 144 -6.21 -15.12 -12.11
C THR A 144 -7.16 -14.11 -11.49
N ILE A 145 -7.02 -12.85 -11.89
CA ILE A 145 -7.92 -11.75 -11.53
C ILE A 145 -8.29 -10.96 -12.78
N ALA A 146 -9.31 -10.11 -12.69
CA ALA A 146 -9.62 -9.18 -13.78
C ALA A 146 -8.43 -8.23 -14.01
N HIS A 147 -8.29 -7.65 -15.20
CA HIS A 147 -7.23 -6.68 -15.47
C HIS A 147 -7.57 -5.26 -14.97
N ARG A 148 -8.81 -5.04 -14.51
CA ARG A 148 -9.32 -3.78 -13.98
C ARG A 148 -10.45 -4.03 -12.99
N GLY A 149 -10.67 -3.07 -12.09
CA GLY A 149 -11.77 -3.12 -11.12
C GLY A 149 -11.28 -2.78 -9.72
N MET A 150 -12.00 -3.27 -8.70
CA MET A 150 -11.54 -3.21 -7.31
C MET A 150 -10.75 -4.48 -6.97
N LEU A 151 -9.62 -4.30 -6.31
CA LEU A 151 -8.81 -5.36 -5.70
C LEU A 151 -8.90 -5.24 -4.19
N THR A 152 -9.52 -6.22 -3.55
CA THR A 152 -9.55 -6.34 -2.09
C THR A 152 -8.29 -7.02 -1.60
N PHE A 153 -7.46 -6.28 -0.88
CA PHE A 153 -6.33 -6.84 -0.16
C PHE A 153 -6.70 -7.08 1.30
N LYS A 154 -6.47 -8.31 1.78
CA LYS A 154 -6.63 -8.68 3.19
C LYS A 154 -5.26 -9.00 3.78
N ASN A 155 -4.85 -8.26 4.78
CA ASN A 155 -3.62 -8.54 5.49
C ASN A 155 -3.90 -9.47 6.69
N PHE A 156 -3.76 -10.79 6.48
CA PHE A 156 -3.94 -11.81 7.51
C PHE A 156 -2.59 -12.31 8.05
N SER A 157 -1.58 -11.44 8.06
CA SER A 157 -0.29 -11.69 8.71
C SER A 157 -0.10 -10.84 9.97
N ASP A 158 1.09 -10.95 10.56
CA ASP A 158 1.60 -10.15 11.67
C ASP A 158 2.54 -9.01 11.20
N LYS A 159 2.71 -8.81 9.88
CA LYS A 159 3.57 -7.76 9.30
C LYS A 159 2.78 -6.75 8.47
N ASN A 160 3.35 -5.58 8.27
CA ASN A 160 2.83 -4.61 7.31
C ASN A 160 3.08 -5.11 5.88
N HIS A 161 2.07 -4.97 5.03
CA HIS A 161 2.17 -5.38 3.63
C HIS A 161 1.45 -4.43 2.70
N PHE A 162 1.80 -4.48 1.43
CA PHE A 162 1.09 -3.81 0.36
C PHE A 162 1.18 -4.64 -0.92
N VAL A 163 0.27 -4.36 -1.84
CA VAL A 163 0.17 -5.07 -3.11
C VAL A 163 0.93 -4.31 -4.17
N VAL A 164 1.95 -4.94 -4.72
CA VAL A 164 2.56 -4.53 -5.99
C VAL A 164 2.25 -5.57 -7.06
N LEU A 165 1.77 -5.11 -8.20
CA LEU A 165 1.63 -5.91 -9.41
C LEU A 165 2.58 -5.35 -10.47
N LEU A 166 3.60 -6.11 -10.87
CA LEU A 166 4.49 -5.72 -11.97
C LEU A 166 4.30 -6.67 -13.16
N LYS A 167 4.14 -6.09 -14.36
CA LYS A 167 3.98 -6.90 -15.57
C LYS A 167 5.28 -7.65 -15.85
N LEU A 168 5.22 -8.97 -16.03
CA LEU A 168 6.38 -9.72 -16.49
C LEU A 168 6.73 -9.31 -17.93
N ASN A 169 8.03 -9.25 -18.23
CA ASN A 169 8.50 -8.98 -19.58
C ASN A 169 8.05 -10.11 -20.54
N LYS A 170 7.97 -9.81 -21.84
CA LYS A 170 7.50 -10.79 -22.84
C LYS A 170 8.33 -12.07 -22.76
N GLY A 171 7.65 -13.22 -22.59
CA GLY A 171 8.30 -14.54 -22.49
C GLY A 171 8.91 -14.85 -21.12
N LYS A 172 8.86 -13.94 -20.14
CA LYS A 172 9.34 -14.18 -18.78
C LYS A 172 8.25 -14.77 -17.89
N THR A 173 8.68 -15.52 -16.89
CA THR A 173 7.85 -16.27 -15.96
C THR A 173 8.17 -15.91 -14.50
N ILE A 174 7.37 -16.42 -13.57
CA ILE A 174 7.70 -16.30 -12.15
C ILE A 174 9.01 -17.02 -11.76
N LYS A 175 9.42 -18.05 -12.51
CA LYS A 175 10.70 -18.74 -12.27
C LYS A 175 11.88 -17.85 -12.63
N ASP A 176 11.77 -17.08 -13.72
CA ASP A 176 12.78 -16.08 -14.08
C ASP A 176 12.89 -15.01 -12.99
N PHE A 177 11.75 -14.58 -12.42
CA PHE A 177 11.74 -13.62 -11.31
C PHE A 177 12.40 -14.19 -10.05
N ALA A 178 12.13 -15.45 -9.71
CA ALA A 178 12.78 -16.12 -8.59
C ALA A 178 14.31 -16.20 -8.78
N ALA A 179 14.76 -16.64 -9.95
CA ALA A 179 16.19 -16.70 -10.28
C ALA A 179 16.85 -15.31 -10.23
N TRP A 180 16.13 -14.25 -10.63
CA TRP A 180 16.61 -12.88 -10.50
C TRP A 180 16.75 -12.44 -9.04
N VAL A 181 15.78 -12.76 -8.17
CA VAL A 181 15.89 -12.46 -6.73
C VAL A 181 17.10 -13.19 -6.13
N ASP A 182 17.29 -14.47 -6.46
CA ASP A 182 18.41 -15.27 -5.96
C ASP A 182 19.77 -14.71 -6.40
N ALA A 183 19.88 -14.25 -7.66
CA ALA A 183 21.09 -13.61 -8.19
C ALA A 183 21.33 -12.24 -7.53
N ALA A 184 20.28 -11.44 -7.35
CA ALA A 184 20.37 -10.13 -6.71
C ALA A 184 20.82 -10.23 -5.24
N MET A 185 20.38 -11.25 -4.51
CA MET A 185 20.87 -11.54 -3.15
C MET A 185 22.36 -11.92 -3.10
N GLN A 186 22.93 -12.34 -4.23
CA GLN A 186 24.36 -12.66 -4.38
C GLN A 186 25.17 -11.47 -4.93
N GLY A 187 24.55 -10.30 -5.11
CA GLY A 187 25.21 -9.08 -5.58
C GLY A 187 25.17 -8.87 -7.09
N ASP A 188 24.37 -9.63 -7.84
CA ASP A 188 24.14 -9.36 -9.26
C ASP A 188 23.18 -8.17 -9.45
N GLU A 189 23.55 -7.21 -10.28
CA GLU A 189 22.77 -5.99 -10.57
C GLU A 189 21.98 -6.07 -11.89
N GLY A 190 21.81 -7.26 -12.45
CA GLY A 190 21.02 -7.48 -13.66
C GLY A 190 19.58 -6.95 -13.58
N PRO A 191 18.99 -6.53 -14.70
CA PRO A 191 17.64 -5.95 -14.70
C PRO A 191 16.57 -7.01 -14.34
N PRO A 192 15.52 -6.62 -13.59
CA PRO A 192 14.44 -7.53 -13.24
C PRO A 192 13.67 -8.01 -14.49
N PRO A 193 13.15 -9.25 -14.48
CA PRO A 193 12.33 -9.78 -15.58
C PRO A 193 10.89 -9.22 -15.59
N ALA A 194 10.67 -8.07 -14.97
CA ALA A 194 9.40 -7.37 -14.86
C ALA A 194 9.55 -5.88 -15.20
N ASN A 195 8.46 -5.27 -15.66
CA ASN A 195 8.41 -3.90 -16.11
C ASN A 195 7.82 -2.98 -15.03
N PHE A 196 8.70 -2.24 -14.34
CA PHE A 196 8.32 -1.27 -13.30
C PHE A 196 7.52 -0.07 -13.82
N ARG A 197 7.48 0.16 -15.14
CA ARG A 197 6.64 1.20 -15.76
C ARG A 197 5.20 0.72 -16.02
N VAL A 198 4.95 -0.59 -15.92
CA VAL A 198 3.62 -1.19 -16.11
C VAL A 198 3.26 -1.98 -14.87
N GLY A 199 2.80 -1.25 -13.86
CA GLY A 199 2.42 -1.84 -12.60
C GLY A 199 1.37 -1.07 -11.84
N PHE A 200 0.96 -1.68 -10.73
CA PHE A 200 0.11 -1.09 -9.72
C PHE A 200 0.82 -1.24 -8.38
N ASP A 201 0.76 -0.21 -7.57
CA ASP A 201 1.21 -0.23 -6.20
C ASP A 201 0.09 0.40 -5.34
N GLY A 202 -0.30 -0.31 -4.29
CA GLY A 202 -1.29 0.10 -3.31
C GLY A 202 -0.64 0.65 -2.04
N GLY A 203 -1.39 1.38 -1.23
CA GLY A 203 -0.87 1.81 0.07
C GLY A 203 -0.66 0.65 1.04
N VAL A 204 0.09 0.93 2.10
CA VAL A 204 0.50 -0.06 3.10
C VAL A 204 -0.63 -0.34 4.08
N VAL A 205 -0.72 -1.61 4.47
CA VAL A 205 -1.82 -2.17 5.26
C VAL A 205 -1.23 -2.91 6.44
N SER A 206 -1.60 -2.49 7.64
CA SER A 206 -1.20 -3.15 8.88
C SER A 206 -1.92 -4.48 9.11
N PRO A 207 -1.36 -5.32 10.01
CA PRO A 207 -1.96 -6.60 10.40
C PRO A 207 -3.46 -6.52 10.70
N GLY A 208 -4.21 -7.52 10.23
CA GLY A 208 -5.64 -7.67 10.49
C GLY A 208 -6.55 -6.72 9.69
N ARG A 209 -6.00 -5.85 8.83
CA ARG A 209 -6.79 -4.87 8.06
C ARG A 209 -7.16 -5.39 6.66
N THR A 210 -8.24 -4.82 6.13
CA THR A 210 -8.74 -5.10 4.78
C THR A 210 -9.07 -3.80 4.08
N VAL A 211 -8.66 -3.68 2.83
CA VAL A 211 -8.84 -2.51 1.97
C VAL A 211 -9.21 -2.98 0.58
N ALA A 212 -9.96 -2.18 -0.18
CA ALA A 212 -10.12 -2.36 -1.61
C ALA A 212 -9.62 -1.14 -2.38
N MET A 213 -8.80 -1.36 -3.39
CA MET A 213 -8.20 -0.31 -4.22
C MET A 213 -8.62 -0.50 -5.67
N ASN A 214 -8.87 0.57 -6.42
CA ASN A 214 -9.03 0.41 -7.86
C ASN A 214 -7.68 0.21 -8.55
N TYR A 215 -7.70 -0.59 -9.60
CA TYR A 215 -6.57 -0.74 -10.51
C TYR A 215 -7.08 -0.91 -11.93
N ARG A 216 -6.21 -0.59 -12.89
CA ARG A 216 -6.42 -0.84 -14.31
C ARG A 216 -5.06 -1.06 -14.96
N LEU A 217 -4.81 -2.28 -15.38
CA LEU A 217 -3.57 -2.70 -16.02
C LEU A 217 -3.87 -3.39 -17.36
N PRO A 218 -2.91 -3.46 -18.28
CA PRO A 218 -3.01 -4.33 -19.44
C PRO A 218 -3.20 -5.80 -19.03
N LYS A 219 -3.89 -6.58 -19.87
CA LYS A 219 -3.97 -8.03 -19.67
C LYS A 219 -2.60 -8.69 -19.81
N GLY A 220 -2.39 -9.83 -19.15
CA GLY A 220 -1.20 -10.67 -19.26
C GLY A 220 -0.69 -11.15 -17.92
N ASP A 221 0.58 -11.59 -17.88
CA ASP A 221 1.19 -12.16 -16.68
C ASP A 221 1.95 -11.12 -15.86
N TYR A 222 1.79 -11.24 -14.54
CA TYR A 222 2.32 -10.32 -13.55
C TYR A 222 2.98 -11.12 -12.42
N VAL A 223 3.92 -10.46 -11.73
CA VAL A 223 4.32 -10.83 -10.39
C VAL A 223 3.53 -10.00 -9.39
N LEU A 224 2.90 -10.68 -8.42
CA LEU A 224 2.36 -10.09 -7.20
C LEU A 224 3.44 -10.15 -6.13
N LEU A 225 3.81 -9.02 -5.53
CA LEU A 225 4.88 -8.94 -4.54
C LEU A 225 4.65 -7.80 -3.54
N CYS A 226 5.46 -7.75 -2.49
CA CYS A 226 5.52 -6.66 -1.50
C CYS A 226 6.96 -6.25 -1.25
N PHE A 227 7.25 -4.95 -1.19
CA PHE A 227 8.59 -4.43 -0.88
C PHE A 227 8.70 -3.80 0.51
N TRP A 228 7.73 -4.02 1.41
CA TRP A 228 7.85 -3.51 2.77
C TRP A 228 9.10 -4.13 3.44
N PRO A 229 9.96 -3.31 4.08
CA PRO A 229 11.18 -3.81 4.72
C PRO A 229 10.85 -4.55 6.01
N ASP A 230 11.51 -5.68 6.25
CA ASP A 230 11.43 -6.39 7.52
C ASP A 230 12.51 -5.90 8.50
N ALA A 231 12.07 -5.29 9.60
CA ALA A 231 12.97 -4.70 10.58
C ALA A 231 13.76 -5.72 11.42
N SER A 232 13.31 -6.99 11.46
CA SER A 232 14.03 -8.10 12.09
C SER A 232 15.10 -8.70 11.19
N MET A 233 14.97 -8.52 9.87
CA MET A 233 15.90 -8.94 8.84
C MET A 233 16.79 -7.79 8.31
N GLY A 234 17.05 -6.78 9.15
CA GLY A 234 17.95 -5.67 8.78
C GLY A 234 17.43 -4.75 7.67
N GLY A 235 16.12 -4.76 7.41
CA GLY A 235 15.47 -3.97 6.37
C GLY A 235 15.28 -4.72 5.04
N MET A 236 15.54 -6.03 5.01
CA MET A 236 15.33 -6.86 3.82
C MET A 236 13.88 -6.72 3.33
N PRO A 237 13.63 -6.34 2.05
CA PRO A 237 12.27 -6.26 1.53
C PRO A 237 11.61 -7.63 1.48
N HIS A 238 10.31 -7.73 1.79
CA HIS A 238 9.60 -9.01 1.80
C HIS A 238 9.70 -9.78 0.47
N ALA A 239 9.76 -9.11 -0.68
CA ALA A 239 9.97 -9.76 -1.98
C ALA A 239 11.29 -10.56 -2.02
N PHE A 240 12.36 -10.04 -1.40
CA PHE A 240 13.65 -10.73 -1.30
C PHE A 240 13.65 -11.82 -0.23
N MET A 241 12.64 -11.83 0.66
CA MET A 241 12.35 -12.94 1.57
C MET A 241 11.46 -14.03 0.93
N GLY A 242 11.12 -13.90 -0.36
CA GLY A 242 10.27 -14.85 -1.08
C GLY A 242 8.79 -14.45 -1.19
N MET A 243 8.39 -13.25 -0.74
CA MET A 243 7.00 -12.79 -0.80
C MET A 243 6.60 -12.33 -2.21
N TYR A 244 6.66 -13.25 -3.18
CA TYR A 244 6.20 -13.04 -4.54
C TYR A 244 5.49 -14.27 -5.09
N ARG A 245 4.56 -14.07 -6.03
CA ARG A 245 4.00 -15.15 -6.84
C ARG A 245 3.47 -14.65 -8.19
N GLY A 246 3.34 -15.58 -9.14
CA GLY A 246 2.71 -15.30 -10.42
C GLY A 246 1.21 -15.06 -10.28
N ILE A 247 0.68 -14.14 -11.09
CA ILE A 247 -0.75 -13.89 -11.23
C ILE A 247 -1.07 -13.42 -12.66
N THR A 248 -2.14 -13.93 -13.25
CA THR A 248 -2.60 -13.52 -14.59
C THR A 248 -3.74 -12.52 -14.48
N LEU A 249 -3.66 -11.42 -15.22
CA LEU A 249 -4.71 -10.41 -15.37
C LEU A 249 -5.45 -10.63 -16.70
N LYS A 250 -6.77 -10.85 -16.66
CA LYS A 250 -7.62 -11.12 -17.83
C LYS A 250 -8.69 -10.06 -18.09
#